data_AF-A0A957BIK4-F1
#
_entry.id   AF-A0A957BIK4-F1
#
_cell.length_a   1.000
_cell.length_b   1.000
_cell.length_c   1.000
_cell.angle_alpha   90.00
_cell.angle_beta   90.00
_cell.angle_gamma   90.00
#
_symmetry.space_group_name_H-M   'P 1'
#
loop_
_entity.id
_entity.type
_entity.pdbx_description
1 polymer ?
#
loop_
_entity_poly.entity_id
_entity_poly.type
_entity_poly.pdbx_seq_one_letter_code
_entity_poly.pdbx_strand_id
1 'polypeptide(L)'
;MPEAKRNVGEWFPVQFVWKLPDGDYIRAIFRAEILDTIPAADKYFVRLDELLAGRQESKDGEMRPKEEMALPYWALVRDIIGNQVTLAYEVEDGRPLHMRLTTLIGEHDFFTRYNRYKR
;
A
#
# COMPACT_ATOMS: atom_id res chain seq x y z
N MET A 1 -12.05 17.74 12.47
CA MET A 1 -12.10 16.73 11.39
C MET A 1 -10.73 16.73 10.72
N PRO A 2 -10.19 15.57 10.31
CA PRO A 2 -8.98 15.53 9.50
C PRO A 2 -9.19 16.32 8.20
N GLU A 3 -8.23 17.16 7.82
CA GLU A 3 -8.28 17.91 6.56
C GLU A 3 -7.27 17.35 5.57
N ALA A 4 -7.59 17.44 4.28
CA ALA A 4 -6.65 17.13 3.21
C ALA A 4 -5.50 18.14 3.26
N LYS A 5 -4.28 17.66 3.44
CA LYS A 5 -3.07 18.52 3.46
C LYS A 5 -2.44 18.68 2.08
N ARG A 6 -2.90 17.90 1.09
CA ARG A 6 -2.43 17.89 -0.29
C ARG A 6 -3.57 17.97 -1.29
N ASN A 7 -3.23 18.43 -2.48
CA ASN A 7 -4.15 18.66 -3.59
C ASN A 7 -4.12 17.50 -4.59
N VAL A 8 -5.15 17.46 -5.45
CA VAL A 8 -5.20 16.56 -6.60
C VAL A 8 -4.01 16.80 -7.54
N GLY A 9 -3.42 15.72 -8.05
CA GLY A 9 -2.20 15.73 -8.87
C GLY A 9 -0.89 15.71 -8.07
N GLU A 10 -0.95 15.98 -6.76
CA GLU A 10 0.21 15.76 -5.88
C GLU A 10 0.34 14.28 -5.51
N TRP A 11 1.49 13.91 -4.93
CA TRP A 11 1.75 12.55 -4.46
C TRP A 11 2.39 12.54 -3.09
N PHE A 12 2.25 11.44 -2.36
CA PHE A 12 2.96 11.17 -1.11
C PHE A 12 3.41 9.71 -1.03
N PRO A 13 4.50 9.39 -0.29
CA PRO A 13 4.87 8.01 -0.04
C PRO A 13 3.88 7.38 0.94
N VAL A 14 3.34 6.22 0.59
CA VAL A 14 2.52 5.40 1.50
C VAL A 14 3.22 4.09 1.80
N GLN A 15 3.18 3.69 3.07
CA GLN A 15 3.78 2.44 3.53
C GLN A 15 2.70 1.41 3.86
N PHE A 16 2.79 0.23 3.24
CA PHE A 16 1.97 -0.94 3.57
C PHE A 16 2.83 -2.03 4.21
N VAL A 17 2.27 -2.69 5.21
CA VAL A 17 2.93 -3.79 5.92
C VAL A 17 1.99 -4.99 5.97
N TRP A 18 2.44 -6.14 5.47
CA TRP A 18 1.73 -7.41 5.58
C TRP A 18 2.52 -8.36 6.46
N LYS A 19 1.81 -9.09 7.32
CA LYS A 19 2.36 -10.24 8.03
C LYS A 19 2.16 -11.50 7.18
N LEU A 20 3.24 -12.23 6.94
CA LEU A 20 3.25 -13.49 6.20
C LEU A 20 2.88 -14.68 7.12
N PRO A 21 2.48 -15.83 6.56
CA PRO A 21 2.10 -17.00 7.35
C PRO A 21 3.22 -17.59 8.23
N ASP A 22 4.48 -17.45 7.80
CA ASP A 22 5.67 -17.87 8.55
C ASP A 22 6.03 -16.90 9.69
N GLY A 23 5.34 -15.77 9.78
CA GLY A 23 5.53 -14.74 10.79
C GLY A 23 6.43 -13.59 10.36
N ASP A 24 7.05 -13.66 9.18
CA ASP A 24 7.80 -12.55 8.58
C ASP A 24 6.85 -11.39 8.20
N TYR A 25 7.43 -10.23 7.90
CA TYR A 25 6.73 -9.05 7.45
C TYR A 25 7.26 -8.57 6.11
N ILE A 26 6.36 -8.24 5.19
CA ILE A 26 6.69 -7.47 3.99
C ILE A 26 6.30 -6.02 4.24
N ARG A 27 7.25 -5.11 4.06
CA ARG A 27 7.06 -3.67 4.13
C ARG A 27 7.37 -3.06 2.77
N ALA A 28 6.38 -2.44 2.16
CA ALA A 28 6.50 -1.83 0.84
C ALA A 28 6.11 -0.35 0.90
N ILE A 29 6.86 0.50 0.21
CA ILE A 29 6.60 1.92 0.10
C ILE A 29 6.23 2.22 -1.34
N PHE A 30 5.05 2.80 -1.56
CA PHE A 30 4.56 3.20 -2.87
C PHE A 30 4.49 4.71 -2.98
N ARG A 31 4.72 5.23 -4.19
CA ARG A 31 4.30 6.58 -4.57
C ARG A 31 2.79 6.57 -4.81
N ALA A 32 2.03 7.24 -3.97
CA ALA A 32 0.58 7.39 -4.13
C ALA A 32 0.25 8.75 -4.75
N GLU A 33 -0.22 8.78 -5.98
CA GLU A 33 -0.73 9.99 -6.64
C GLU A 33 -2.19 10.23 -6.27
N ILE A 34 -2.52 11.45 -5.86
CA ILE A 34 -3.87 11.86 -5.49
C ILE A 34 -4.67 12.14 -6.76
N LEU A 35 -5.69 11.32 -7.01
CA LEU A 35 -6.61 11.49 -8.13
C LEU A 35 -7.83 12.33 -7.75
N ASP A 36 -8.30 12.20 -6.52
CA ASP A 36 -9.42 12.96 -5.98
C ASP A 36 -9.39 12.98 -4.44
N THR A 37 -10.27 13.78 -3.85
CA THR A 37 -10.52 13.83 -2.41
C THR A 37 -11.97 13.47 -2.13
N ILE A 38 -12.23 12.81 -1.00
CA ILE A 38 -13.56 12.42 -0.53
C ILE A 38 -13.76 13.05 0.85
N PRO A 39 -14.10 14.35 0.92
CA PRO A 39 -14.19 15.07 2.20
C PRO A 39 -15.21 14.47 3.16
N ALA A 40 -16.32 13.94 2.66
CA ALA A 40 -17.35 13.30 3.49
C ALA A 40 -16.86 12.03 4.22
N ALA A 41 -15.69 11.49 3.83
CA ALA A 41 -15.11 10.28 4.42
C ALA A 41 -13.68 10.48 4.91
N ASP A 42 -13.17 11.72 4.93
CA ASP A 42 -11.80 12.08 5.31
C ASP A 42 -10.71 11.27 4.57
N LYS A 43 -10.89 11.07 3.25
CA LYS A 43 -10.03 10.18 2.44
C LYS A 43 -9.54 10.80 1.14
N TYR A 44 -8.32 10.46 0.77
CA TYR A 44 -7.82 10.59 -0.60
C TYR A 44 -8.27 9.39 -1.44
N PHE A 45 -8.59 9.62 -2.71
CA PHE A 45 -8.62 8.59 -3.74
C PHE A 45 -7.31 8.66 -4.52
N VAL A 46 -6.53 7.59 -4.51
CA VAL A 46 -5.15 7.60 -5.02
C VAL A 46 -4.89 6.48 -6.01
N ARG A 47 -3.92 6.69 -6.90
CA ARG A 47 -3.24 5.63 -7.68
C ARG A 47 -1.92 5.29 -7.04
N LEU A 48 -1.62 4.01 -6.87
CA LEU A 48 -0.32 3.51 -6.44
C LEU A 48 0.62 3.45 -7.65
N ASP A 49 1.27 4.56 -7.97
CA ASP A 49 1.95 4.80 -9.24
C ASP A 49 3.25 3.99 -9.41
N GLU A 50 4.03 3.87 -8.34
CA GLU A 50 5.35 3.22 -8.36
C GLU A 50 5.66 2.56 -7.01
N LEU A 51 6.35 1.42 -7.02
CA LEU A 51 6.97 0.84 -5.82
C LEU A 51 8.36 1.49 -5.60
N LEU A 52 8.46 2.37 -4.62
CA LEU A 52 9.67 3.13 -4.32
C LEU A 52 10.73 2.31 -3.57
N ALA A 53 10.29 1.49 -2.63
CA ALA A 53 11.18 0.66 -1.81
C ALA A 53 10.42 -0.51 -1.19
N GLY A 54 11.17 -1.53 -0.79
CA GLY A 54 10.61 -2.67 -0.09
C GLY A 54 11.67 -3.43 0.71
N ARG A 55 11.25 -4.01 1.84
CA ARG A 55 12.07 -4.95 2.61
C ARG A 55 11.20 -6.03 3.22
N GLN A 56 11.80 -7.19 3.44
CA GLN A 56 11.21 -8.26 4.23
C GLN A 56 11.96 -8.34 5.55
N GLU A 57 11.22 -8.43 6.65
CA GLU A 57 11.74 -8.49 8.01
C GLU A 57 11.30 -9.80 8.63
N SER A 58 12.16 -10.45 9.41
CA SER A 58 11.77 -11.58 10.23
C SER A 58 10.77 -11.14 11.30
N LYS A 59 10.14 -12.09 11.97
CA LYS A 59 9.28 -11.81 13.14
C LYS A 59 9.98 -11.01 14.25
N ASP A 60 11.31 -11.10 14.31
CA ASP A 60 12.18 -10.44 15.30
C ASP A 60 12.68 -9.07 14.80
N GLY A 61 12.30 -8.66 13.58
CA GLY A 61 12.63 -7.37 12.99
C GLY A 61 13.94 -7.33 12.20
N GLU A 62 14.57 -8.49 11.98
CA GLU A 62 15.82 -8.58 11.22
C GLU A 62 15.54 -8.57 9.72
N MET A 63 16.30 -7.79 8.94
CA MET A 63 16.13 -7.75 7.49
C MET A 63 16.52 -9.08 6.86
N ARG A 64 15.62 -9.66 6.06
CA ARG A 64 15.92 -10.85 5.26
C ARG A 64 16.88 -10.50 4.12
N PRO A 65 17.91 -11.33 3.87
CA PRO A 65 18.72 -11.20 2.66
C PRO A 65 17.85 -11.46 1.42
N LYS A 66 18.27 -10.93 0.26
CA LYS A 66 17.47 -10.97 -0.97
C LYS A 66 17.14 -12.39 -1.42
N GLU A 67 18.05 -13.32 -1.16
CA GLU A 67 17.97 -14.74 -1.52
C GLU A 67 16.93 -15.49 -0.68
N GLU A 68 16.58 -14.98 0.50
CA GLU A 68 15.58 -15.54 1.41
C GLU A 68 14.21 -14.85 1.30
N MET A 69 14.07 -13.85 0.42
CA MET A 69 12.80 -13.16 0.25
C MET A 69 11.74 -14.08 -0.34
N ALA A 70 10.51 -13.97 0.16
CA ALA A 70 9.39 -14.75 -0.32
C ALA A 70 8.89 -14.21 -1.67
N LEU A 71 9.57 -14.61 -2.75
CA LEU A 71 9.34 -14.12 -4.11
C LEU A 71 7.88 -14.15 -4.57
N PRO A 72 7.06 -15.17 -4.25
CA PRO A 72 5.64 -15.17 -4.64
C PRO A 72 4.86 -13.98 -4.07
N TYR A 73 5.09 -13.61 -2.81
CA TYR A 73 4.41 -12.46 -2.22
C TYR A 73 4.95 -11.13 -2.76
N TRP A 74 6.25 -11.04 -3.06
CA TRP A 74 6.81 -9.86 -3.73
C TRP A 74 6.27 -9.65 -5.14
N ALA A 75 5.96 -10.72 -5.88
CA ALA A 75 5.26 -10.61 -7.15
C ALA A 75 3.88 -9.96 -6.96
N LEU A 76 3.10 -10.43 -5.98
CA LEU A 76 1.80 -9.85 -5.64
C LEU A 76 1.90 -8.36 -5.22
N VAL A 77 2.95 -7.98 -4.48
CA VAL A 77 3.20 -6.57 -4.14
C VAL A 77 3.42 -5.73 -5.40
N ARG A 78 4.15 -6.26 -6.40
CA ARG A 78 4.39 -5.56 -7.67
C ARG A 78 3.11 -5.46 -8.51
N ASP A 79 2.25 -6.47 -8.47
CA ASP A 79 0.97 -6.48 -9.19
C ASP A 79 -0.04 -5.44 -8.66
N ILE A 80 0.21 -4.87 -7.47
CA ILE A 80 -0.58 -3.76 -6.93
C ILE A 80 -0.25 -2.42 -7.63
N ILE A 81 0.89 -2.31 -8.31
CA ILE A 81 1.29 -1.08 -9.01
C ILE A 81 0.23 -0.70 -10.06
N GLY A 82 -0.08 0.59 -10.13
CA GLY A 82 -1.12 1.18 -10.96
C GLY A 82 -2.54 1.02 -10.41
N ASN A 83 -2.76 0.27 -9.32
CA ASN A 83 -4.10 0.13 -8.74
C ASN A 83 -4.54 1.38 -7.98
N GLN A 84 -5.86 1.56 -7.90
CA GLN A 84 -6.48 2.69 -7.21
C GLN A 84 -7.08 2.25 -5.88
N VAL A 85 -6.91 3.07 -4.85
CA VAL A 85 -7.41 2.81 -3.50
C VAL A 85 -7.87 4.10 -2.82
N THR A 86 -8.62 3.98 -1.72
CA THR A 86 -8.93 5.11 -0.84
C THR A 86 -8.11 5.04 0.43
N LEU A 87 -7.42 6.12 0.79
CA LEU A 87 -6.57 6.22 1.99
C LEU A 87 -7.05 7.37 2.88
N ALA A 88 -7.01 7.21 4.20
CA ALA A 88 -7.33 8.31 5.11
C ALA A 88 -6.30 9.45 4.96
N TYR A 89 -6.74 10.70 5.16
CA TYR A 89 -5.84 11.87 5.05
C TYR A 89 -4.60 11.78 5.94
N GLU A 90 -4.72 11.15 7.11
CA GLU A 90 -3.64 11.00 8.08
C GLU A 90 -2.45 10.17 7.58
N VAL A 91 -2.64 9.29 6.59
CA VAL A 91 -1.60 8.37 6.09
C VAL A 91 -0.39 9.11 5.51
N GLU A 92 -0.60 10.37 5.12
CA GLU A 92 0.46 11.25 4.64
C GLU A 92 1.58 11.48 5.67
N ASP A 93 1.33 11.28 6.97
CA ASP A 93 2.37 11.41 8.00
C ASP A 93 3.43 10.29 7.97
N GLY A 94 3.32 9.36 7.02
CA GLY A 94 4.27 8.28 6.80
C GLY A 94 4.07 7.07 7.71
N ARG A 95 3.00 7.02 8.50
CA ARG A 95 2.71 5.85 9.35
C ARG A 95 2.48 4.58 8.50
N PRO A 96 3.01 3.42 8.91
CA PRO A 96 2.74 2.17 8.23
C PRO A 96 1.27 1.75 8.37
N LEU A 97 0.65 1.41 7.25
CA LEU A 97 -0.65 0.75 7.22
C LEU A 97 -0.47 -0.75 7.35
N HIS A 98 -0.90 -1.29 8.49
CA HIS A 98 -0.92 -2.74 8.72
C HIS A 98 -2.10 -3.37 7.98
N MET A 99 -1.77 -4.19 7.00
CA MET A 99 -2.71 -4.83 6.10
C MET A 99 -2.91 -6.29 6.50
N ARG A 100 -4.12 -6.81 6.27
CA ARG A 100 -4.37 -8.25 6.35
C ARG A 100 -3.76 -8.93 5.12
N LEU A 101 -3.18 -10.13 5.28
CA LEU A 101 -2.62 -10.89 4.15
C LEU A 101 -3.66 -11.09 3.03
N THR A 102 -4.93 -11.22 3.38
CA THR A 102 -6.06 -11.35 2.45
C THR A 102 -6.16 -10.23 1.42
N THR A 103 -5.66 -9.02 1.72
CA THR A 103 -5.63 -7.92 0.75
C THR A 103 -4.55 -8.10 -0.31
N LEU A 104 -3.46 -8.81 0.03
CA LEU A 104 -2.35 -9.10 -0.89
C LEU A 104 -2.66 -10.30 -1.78
N ILE A 105 -3.26 -11.35 -1.23
CA ILE A 105 -3.60 -12.58 -1.97
C ILE A 105 -4.92 -12.50 -2.74
N GLY A 106 -5.59 -11.34 -2.72
CA GLY A 106 -6.80 -11.08 -3.52
C GLY A 106 -8.12 -11.57 -2.95
N GLU A 107 -8.13 -12.16 -1.74
CA GLU A 107 -9.36 -12.55 -1.03
C GLU A 107 -10.17 -11.34 -0.52
N HIS A 108 -9.49 -10.21 -0.27
CA HIS A 108 -10.13 -8.93 0.00
C HIS A 108 -9.76 -7.95 -1.11
N ASP A 109 -10.77 -7.28 -1.66
CA ASP A 109 -10.67 -6.39 -2.82
C ASP A 109 -10.00 -5.03 -2.57
N PHE A 110 -9.27 -4.82 -1.46
CA PHE A 110 -8.81 -3.49 -1.06
C PHE A 110 -8.02 -2.78 -2.18
N PHE A 111 -7.12 -3.50 -2.85
CA PHE A 111 -6.33 -2.99 -3.97
C PHE A 111 -6.99 -3.17 -5.35
N THR A 112 -8.09 -3.92 -5.45
CA THR A 112 -8.69 -4.26 -6.75
C THR A 112 -10.09 -3.70 -6.94
N ARG A 113 -10.71 -3.17 -5.89
CA ARG A 113 -12.08 -2.63 -5.85
C ARG A 113 -12.38 -1.67 -7.00
N TYR A 114 -11.40 -0.84 -7.37
CA TYR A 114 -11.54 0.19 -8.40
C TYR A 114 -10.95 -0.22 -9.76
N ASN A 115 -10.28 -1.37 -9.87
CA ASN A 115 -9.67 -1.82 -11.13
C ASN A 115 -10.69 -2.06 -12.25
N ARG A 116 -11.94 -2.39 -11.91
CA ARG A 116 -13.03 -2.55 -12.88
C ARG A 116 -13.39 -1.26 -13.65
N TYR A 117 -12.89 -0.11 -13.21
CA TYR A 117 -13.09 1.20 -13.84
C TYR A 117 -11.85 1.69 -14.60
N LYS A 118 -10.77 0.90 -14.65
CA LYS A 118 -9.63 1.13 -15.54
C LYS A 118 -10.10 0.89 -16.98
N ARG A 119 -10.52 1.95 -17.66
CA ARG A 119 -10.76 1.95 -19.12
C ARG A 119 -9.49 2.28 -19.85
#